data_AF-A0A167NA21-F1
#
_entry.id   AF-A0A167NA21-F1
#
_cell.length_a   1.000
_cell.length_b   1.000
_cell.length_c   1.000
_cell.angle_alpha   90.00
_cell.angle_beta   90.00
_cell.angle_gamma   90.00
#
_symmetry.space_group_name_H-M   'P 1'
#
loop_
_entity.id
_entity.type
_entity.pdbx_description
1 polymer ?
#
loop_
_entity_poly.entity_id
_entity_poly.type
_entity_poly.pdbx_seq_one_letter_code
_entity_poly.pdbx_strand_id
1 'polypeptide(L)'
;MNQLTALILATLSTSTLASNTQWELLTDTQLNGVLDSSTSQLQTLTLTTYANQFNAVNNASPDASVIQGEFELPNTFELGSGVVQRIQFTIANEGKRVYFLGQGSAQQGYRGTWYGPNNDAGDFRLDTKSAEVSVPVNCAQILSENPEALSGVYTIDPDGAGAHAQFEAYCDMETDEGGWTLIGTYSKSEPGGKQYISDYSPQPDTTPTNPTATGLYQGSLGAFRDIREQVACDFASCRNAYQTAMSEAELDMVRYTWGYLDQQEKQKNTPLPDCRATYQVTGTAFTHCLINTDRNNTNVVGWQRDIHAGNHSCWLAHGVYRPTSLGSSRCSYLAQANGTRWGLLWAR
;
A
#
# COMPACT_ATOMS: atom_id res chain seq x y z
N MET A 1 -22.99 6.99 55.20
CA MET A 1 -21.59 6.54 55.05
C MET A 1 -21.64 5.07 54.67
N ASN A 2 -21.65 4.78 53.37
CA ASN A 2 -20.53 4.15 52.62
C ASN A 2 -20.77 2.63 52.51
N GLN A 3 -20.73 1.96 51.38
CA GLN A 3 -20.55 2.31 49.97
C GLN A 3 -21.13 1.12 49.17
N LEU A 4 -21.72 1.39 48.00
CA LEU A 4 -22.02 0.37 46.99
C LEU A 4 -20.71 -0.25 46.50
N THR A 5 -20.66 -1.59 46.39
CA THR A 5 -19.63 -2.27 45.59
C THR A 5 -20.34 -2.92 44.42
N ALA A 6 -20.25 -2.29 43.26
CA ALA A 6 -20.74 -2.83 41.99
C ALA A 6 -19.78 -3.92 41.52
N LEU A 7 -20.31 -5.13 41.31
CA LEU A 7 -19.60 -6.23 40.69
C LEU A 7 -19.60 -5.98 39.17
N ILE A 8 -18.52 -5.41 38.64
CA ILE A 8 -18.32 -5.30 37.19
C ILE A 8 -17.89 -6.68 36.69
N LEU A 9 -18.83 -7.43 36.11
CA LEU A 9 -18.51 -8.58 35.27
C LEU A 9 -17.92 -8.04 33.96
N ALA A 10 -16.60 -8.01 33.85
CA ALA A 10 -15.94 -7.81 32.57
C ALA A 10 -16.12 -9.08 31.73
N THR A 11 -17.14 -9.10 30.87
CA THR A 11 -17.20 -10.07 29.77
C THR A 11 -16.07 -9.75 28.80
N LEU A 12 -14.96 -10.49 28.90
CA LEU A 12 -13.96 -10.55 27.84
C LEU A 12 -14.60 -11.27 26.65
N SER A 13 -15.31 -10.52 25.82
CA SER A 13 -15.60 -10.95 24.45
C SER A 13 -14.33 -10.74 23.64
N THR A 14 -13.39 -11.69 23.74
CA THR A 14 -12.38 -11.85 22.70
C THR A 14 -13.08 -12.50 21.51
N SER A 15 -13.75 -11.69 20.71
CA SER A 15 -13.95 -12.03 19.31
C SER A 15 -12.59 -11.91 18.63
N THR A 16 -11.76 -12.94 18.77
CA THR A 16 -10.75 -13.21 17.75
C THR A 16 -11.55 -13.43 16.47
N LEU A 17 -11.58 -12.43 15.60
CA LEU A 17 -11.93 -12.64 14.21
C LEU A 17 -10.99 -13.75 13.72
N ALA A 18 -11.50 -14.98 13.63
CA ALA A 18 -10.82 -16.04 12.94
C ALA A 18 -10.71 -15.58 11.49
N SER A 19 -9.53 -15.16 11.07
CA SER A 19 -9.25 -14.96 9.66
C SER A 19 -9.42 -16.33 9.01
N ASN A 20 -10.53 -16.52 8.28
CA ASN A 20 -10.76 -17.71 7.46
C ASN A 20 -9.67 -17.74 6.37
N THR A 21 -8.53 -18.31 6.73
CA THR A 21 -7.39 -18.40 5.82
C THR A 21 -7.69 -19.55 4.88
N GLN A 22 -7.91 -19.23 3.60
CA GLN A 22 -8.07 -20.24 2.56
C GLN A 22 -6.69 -20.81 2.21
N TRP A 23 -6.65 -22.09 1.89
CA TRP A 23 -5.45 -22.81 1.48
C TRP A 23 -5.69 -23.51 0.15
N GLU A 24 -4.64 -23.76 -0.60
CA GLU A 24 -4.63 -24.50 -1.85
C GLU A 24 -3.75 -25.73 -1.71
N LEU A 25 -4.36 -26.91 -1.87
CA LEU A 25 -3.66 -28.18 -1.97
C LEU A 25 -3.55 -28.56 -3.44
N LEU A 26 -2.33 -28.58 -3.96
CA LEU A 26 -1.99 -29.11 -5.27
C LEU A 26 -1.36 -30.50 -5.13
N THR A 27 -1.80 -31.46 -5.92
CA THR A 27 -1.22 -32.82 -5.97
C THR A 27 -1.06 -33.29 -7.42
N ASP A 28 0.03 -33.93 -7.76
CA ASP A 28 0.15 -34.70 -9.01
C ASP A 28 0.38 -36.20 -8.72
N THR A 29 0.56 -37.01 -9.76
CA THR A 29 0.83 -38.45 -9.63
C THR A 29 2.29 -38.82 -9.91
N GLN A 30 3.19 -37.83 -10.01
CA GLN A 30 4.61 -38.05 -10.24
C GLN A 30 5.34 -37.92 -8.90
N LEU A 31 6.25 -38.84 -8.61
CA LEU A 31 7.09 -38.79 -7.41
C LEU A 31 8.50 -38.37 -7.82
N ASN A 32 8.68 -37.09 -8.14
CA ASN A 32 9.94 -36.55 -8.67
C ASN A 32 10.42 -35.30 -7.90
N GLY A 33 9.68 -34.86 -6.89
CA GLY A 33 9.92 -33.67 -6.10
C GLY A 33 9.45 -32.36 -6.75
N VAL A 34 8.75 -32.42 -7.88
CA VAL A 34 8.35 -31.26 -8.70
C VAL A 34 6.88 -31.40 -9.10
N LEU A 35 6.07 -30.41 -8.71
CA LEU A 35 4.67 -30.36 -9.14
C LEU A 35 4.54 -30.06 -10.63
N ASP A 36 3.93 -30.99 -11.37
CA ASP A 36 3.59 -30.81 -12.77
C ASP A 36 2.24 -30.09 -12.92
N SER A 37 2.30 -28.81 -13.28
CA SER A 37 1.13 -27.94 -13.46
C SER A 37 0.11 -28.44 -14.49
N SER A 38 0.52 -29.34 -15.41
CA SER A 38 -0.38 -29.88 -16.44
C SER A 38 -1.21 -31.07 -15.96
N THR A 39 -0.81 -31.72 -14.86
CA THR A 39 -1.48 -32.90 -14.29
C THR A 39 -1.93 -32.70 -12.84
N SER A 40 -1.54 -31.60 -12.21
CA SER A 40 -1.88 -31.28 -10.83
C SER A 40 -3.38 -31.08 -10.62
N GLN A 41 -3.93 -31.74 -9.60
CA GLN A 41 -5.27 -31.50 -9.08
C GLN A 41 -5.22 -30.42 -7.99
N LEU A 42 -6.10 -29.42 -8.09
CA LEU A 42 -6.22 -28.32 -7.13
C LEU A 42 -7.44 -28.53 -6.22
N GLN A 43 -7.26 -28.41 -4.91
CA GLN A 43 -8.32 -28.34 -3.92
C GLN A 43 -8.19 -27.08 -3.07
N THR A 44 -9.25 -26.27 -2.99
CA THR A 44 -9.30 -25.12 -2.09
C THR A 44 -9.87 -25.55 -0.75
N LEU A 45 -9.13 -25.30 0.32
CA LEU A 45 -9.44 -25.73 1.67
C LEU A 45 -9.66 -24.53 2.60
N THR A 46 -10.54 -24.67 3.57
CA THR A 46 -10.61 -23.76 4.72
C THR A 46 -10.08 -24.50 5.94
N LEU A 47 -8.96 -24.04 6.50
CA LEU A 47 -8.29 -24.66 7.65
C LEU A 47 -8.71 -24.00 8.96
N THR A 48 -9.04 -24.83 9.94
CA THR A 48 -9.27 -24.44 11.33
C THR A 48 -8.21 -25.10 12.20
N THR A 49 -7.32 -24.30 12.79
CA THR A 49 -6.20 -24.78 13.62
C THR A 49 -6.54 -24.68 15.11
N TYR A 50 -6.21 -25.72 15.89
CA TYR A 50 -6.27 -25.71 17.34
C TYR A 50 -4.96 -26.28 17.91
N ALA A 51 -4.16 -25.42 18.54
CA ALA A 51 -2.78 -25.72 18.91
C ALA A 51 -1.95 -26.22 17.71
N ASN A 52 -1.43 -27.45 17.77
CA ASN A 52 -0.65 -28.07 16.71
C ASN A 52 -1.49 -28.97 15.78
N GLN A 53 -2.80 -29.09 16.00
CA GLN A 53 -3.69 -29.88 15.16
C GLN A 53 -4.52 -28.97 14.26
N PHE A 54 -4.93 -29.47 13.10
CA PHE A 54 -5.85 -28.75 12.22
C PHE A 54 -6.89 -29.66 11.61
N ASN A 55 -8.07 -29.09 11.38
CA ASN A 55 -9.12 -29.66 10.55
C ASN A 55 -9.26 -28.79 9.31
N ALA A 56 -9.58 -29.38 8.16
CA ALA A 56 -9.90 -28.62 6.95
C ALA A 56 -11.16 -29.12 6.27
N VAL A 57 -11.86 -28.20 5.59
CA VAL A 57 -13.03 -28.50 4.77
C VAL A 57 -12.72 -28.12 3.32
N ASN A 58 -13.04 -29.02 2.38
CA ASN A 58 -12.93 -28.72 0.96
C ASN A 58 -14.08 -27.79 0.53
N ASN A 59 -13.75 -26.64 -0.05
CA ASN A 59 -14.72 -25.61 -0.41
C ASN A 59 -15.58 -25.98 -1.65
N ALA A 60 -15.11 -26.90 -2.50
CA ALA A 60 -15.82 -27.33 -3.72
C ALA A 60 -16.72 -28.56 -3.49
N SER A 61 -16.52 -29.29 -2.39
CA SER A 61 -17.33 -30.45 -2.01
C SER A 61 -17.52 -30.46 -0.49
N PRO A 62 -18.64 -29.89 0.01
CA PRO A 62 -18.92 -29.84 1.44
C PRO A 62 -19.25 -31.22 2.06
N ASP A 63 -19.33 -32.28 1.25
CA ASP A 63 -19.60 -33.65 1.70
C ASP A 63 -18.32 -34.46 1.98
N ALA A 64 -18.37 -35.17 3.13
CA ALA A 64 -17.58 -36.32 3.61
C ALA A 64 -16.03 -36.33 3.52
N SER A 65 -15.35 -35.32 2.96
CA SER A 65 -13.89 -35.25 3.00
C SER A 65 -13.41 -34.73 4.34
N VAL A 66 -13.11 -35.65 5.27
CA VAL A 66 -12.54 -35.31 6.58
C VAL A 66 -11.04 -35.12 6.40
N ILE A 67 -10.58 -33.88 6.50
CA ILE A 67 -9.16 -33.53 6.48
C ILE A 67 -8.72 -33.23 7.90
N GLN A 68 -7.75 -34.01 8.38
CA GLN A 68 -7.20 -33.89 9.73
C GLN A 68 -5.70 -34.00 9.67
N GLY A 69 -5.00 -33.12 10.36
CA GLY A 69 -3.56 -33.09 10.37
C GLY A 69 -2.96 -32.41 11.57
N GLU A 70 -1.64 -32.44 11.62
CA GLU A 70 -0.84 -31.88 12.68
C GLU A 70 0.39 -31.19 12.12
N PHE A 71 0.77 -30.09 12.76
CA PHE A 71 2.04 -29.41 12.58
C PHE A 71 2.99 -29.85 13.67
N GLU A 72 4.14 -30.39 13.29
CA GLU A 72 5.21 -30.68 14.24
C GLU A 72 6.16 -29.49 14.28
N LEU A 73 6.14 -28.75 15.40
CA LEU A 73 7.00 -27.59 15.61
C LEU A 73 8.49 -27.97 15.49
N PRO A 74 9.35 -27.06 14.99
CA PRO A 74 10.80 -27.29 14.97
C PRO A 74 11.32 -27.57 16.39
N ASN A 75 12.19 -28.58 16.53
CA ASN A 75 12.85 -28.92 17.80
C ASN A 75 14.37 -29.02 17.61
N THR A 76 15.10 -29.21 18.71
CA THR A 76 16.55 -29.46 18.68
C THR A 76 16.88 -30.77 17.95
N PHE A 77 18.06 -30.81 17.31
CA PHE A 77 18.58 -31.92 16.48
C PHE A 77 18.52 -33.30 17.16
N GLU A 78 18.46 -33.34 18.50
CA GLU A 78 18.48 -34.58 19.28
C GLU A 78 17.07 -35.12 19.64
N LEU A 79 15.98 -34.35 19.43
CA LEU A 79 14.63 -34.71 19.89
C LEU A 79 13.46 -34.36 18.95
N GLY A 80 13.68 -33.96 17.68
CA GLY A 80 12.55 -33.73 16.75
C GLY A 80 12.95 -33.21 15.37
N SER A 81 11.93 -32.90 14.55
CA SER A 81 11.82 -32.45 13.13
C SER A 81 12.95 -31.67 12.42
N GLY A 82 14.06 -31.33 13.07
CA GLY A 82 15.11 -30.48 12.52
C GLY A 82 14.73 -28.99 12.57
N VAL A 83 15.42 -28.16 11.81
CA VAL A 83 15.20 -26.69 11.77
C VAL A 83 13.99 -26.26 10.95
N VAL A 84 13.28 -27.21 10.31
CA VAL A 84 12.11 -26.95 9.45
C VAL A 84 10.89 -27.63 10.05
N GLN A 85 9.75 -26.91 10.07
CA GLN A 85 8.49 -27.46 10.57
C GLN A 85 8.01 -28.59 9.64
N ARG A 86 7.50 -29.68 10.22
CA ARG A 86 6.88 -30.77 9.45
C ARG A 86 5.36 -30.67 9.51
N ILE A 87 4.73 -31.12 8.44
CA ILE A 87 3.28 -31.28 8.37
C ILE A 87 2.95 -32.73 8.05
N GLN A 88 1.94 -33.26 8.73
CA GLN A 88 1.33 -34.51 8.37
C GLN A 88 -0.18 -34.37 8.39
N PHE A 89 -0.87 -34.92 7.39
CA PHE A 89 -2.33 -34.91 7.39
C PHE A 89 -2.89 -36.07 6.58
N THR A 90 -4.18 -36.31 6.76
CA THR A 90 -4.92 -37.31 6.01
C THR A 90 -6.16 -36.71 5.39
N ILE A 91 -6.51 -37.19 4.21
CA ILE A 91 -7.81 -36.92 3.57
C ILE A 91 -8.54 -38.25 3.50
N ALA A 92 -9.71 -38.33 4.13
CA ALA A 92 -10.59 -39.49 4.07
C ALA A 92 -11.83 -39.16 3.23
N ASN A 93 -12.10 -39.94 2.18
CA ASN A 93 -13.29 -39.79 1.34
C ASN A 93 -13.81 -41.18 0.93
N GLU A 94 -15.12 -41.42 1.09
CA GLU A 94 -15.80 -42.67 0.70
C GLU A 94 -15.07 -43.97 1.13
N GLY A 95 -14.51 -43.99 2.35
CA GLY A 95 -13.78 -45.15 2.90
C GLY A 95 -12.35 -45.33 2.38
N LYS A 96 -11.86 -44.46 1.49
CA LYS A 96 -10.45 -44.37 1.09
C LYS A 96 -9.74 -43.32 1.94
N ARG A 97 -8.46 -43.56 2.24
CA ARG A 97 -7.61 -42.63 3.01
C ARG A 97 -6.31 -42.39 2.26
N VAL A 98 -5.95 -41.12 2.14
CA VAL A 98 -4.69 -40.65 1.55
C VAL A 98 -3.87 -39.96 2.65
N TYR A 99 -2.58 -40.28 2.73
CA TYR A 99 -1.66 -39.75 3.73
C TYR A 99 -0.71 -38.74 3.10
N PHE A 100 -0.44 -37.64 3.78
CA PHE A 100 0.42 -36.57 3.33
C PHE A 100 1.52 -36.34 4.35
N LEU A 101 2.77 -36.30 3.90
CA LEU A 101 3.94 -36.04 4.74
C LEU A 101 4.84 -35.02 4.06
N GLY A 102 5.10 -33.91 4.74
CA GLY A 102 5.89 -32.82 4.19
C GLY A 102 6.54 -31.93 5.22
N GLN A 103 7.16 -30.87 4.72
CA GLN A 103 7.85 -29.87 5.52
C GLN A 103 7.70 -28.49 4.87
N GLY A 104 7.90 -27.43 5.65
CA GLY A 104 7.79 -26.06 5.17
C GLY A 104 7.46 -25.07 6.27
N SER A 105 6.68 -24.05 5.93
CA SER A 105 6.19 -23.05 6.87
C SER A 105 4.84 -22.49 6.43
N ALA A 106 4.12 -21.84 7.35
CA ALA A 106 2.89 -21.16 7.02
C ALA A 106 3.08 -20.04 5.97
N GLN A 107 4.27 -19.42 5.90
CA GLN A 107 4.59 -18.31 5.00
C GLN A 107 5.01 -18.78 3.59
N GLN A 108 5.74 -19.88 3.49
CA GLN A 108 6.30 -20.38 2.22
C GLN A 108 5.54 -21.57 1.65
N GLY A 109 4.53 -22.05 2.38
CA GLY A 109 3.81 -23.28 2.11
C GLY A 109 4.56 -24.53 2.55
N TYR A 110 3.85 -25.65 2.50
CA TYR A 110 4.37 -26.97 2.79
C TYR A 110 4.47 -27.80 1.51
N ARG A 111 5.48 -28.65 1.43
CA ARG A 111 5.73 -29.53 0.29
C ARG A 111 6.10 -30.92 0.77
N GLY A 112 5.77 -31.93 -0.01
CA GLY A 112 6.15 -33.30 0.30
C GLY A 112 5.47 -34.31 -0.59
N THR A 113 5.24 -35.50 -0.04
CA THR A 113 4.70 -36.64 -0.77
C THR A 113 3.36 -37.06 -0.18
N TRP A 114 2.44 -37.45 -1.05
CA TRP A 114 1.21 -38.12 -0.66
C TRP A 114 1.26 -39.61 -1.01
N TYR A 115 0.54 -40.42 -0.24
CA TYR A 115 0.47 -41.88 -0.39
C TYR A 115 -1.00 -42.35 -0.38
N GLY A 116 -1.40 -43.05 -1.43
CA GLY A 116 -2.74 -43.60 -1.62
C GLY A 116 -2.86 -45.08 -1.23
N PRO A 117 -4.09 -45.62 -1.19
CA PRO A 117 -4.37 -46.98 -0.71
C PRO A 117 -3.85 -48.10 -1.61
N ASN A 118 -3.56 -47.84 -2.89
CA ASN A 118 -3.09 -48.87 -3.84
C ASN A 118 -1.60 -48.74 -4.17
N ASN A 119 -0.79 -48.29 -3.20
CA ASN A 119 0.62 -47.97 -3.41
C ASN A 119 0.84 -46.84 -4.45
N ASP A 120 -0.19 -46.02 -4.65
CA ASP A 120 -0.10 -44.78 -5.41
C ASP A 120 0.68 -43.75 -4.58
N ALA A 121 1.49 -42.93 -5.24
CA ALA A 121 2.16 -41.81 -4.60
C ALA A 121 2.40 -40.69 -5.61
N GLY A 122 2.57 -39.48 -5.10
CA GLY A 122 2.94 -38.33 -5.90
C GLY A 122 3.31 -37.14 -5.02
N ASP A 123 3.59 -36.01 -5.64
CA ASP A 123 4.03 -34.83 -4.94
C ASP A 123 2.84 -33.93 -4.56
N PHE A 124 2.97 -33.21 -3.44
CA PHE A 124 1.99 -32.22 -3.02
C PHE A 124 2.64 -30.89 -2.65
N ARG A 125 1.82 -29.84 -2.76
CA ARG A 125 2.07 -28.53 -2.17
C ARG A 125 0.80 -28.02 -1.50
N LEU A 126 0.94 -27.52 -0.29
CA LEU A 126 -0.12 -26.90 0.49
C LEU A 126 0.31 -25.47 0.84
N ASP A 127 -0.25 -24.49 0.14
CA ASP A 127 0.01 -23.07 0.42
C ASP A 127 -1.25 -22.40 0.97
N THR A 128 -1.10 -21.29 1.68
CA THR A 128 -2.21 -20.35 1.79
C THR A 128 -2.62 -19.96 0.38
N LYS A 129 -3.92 -19.99 0.07
CA LYS A 129 -4.44 -19.52 -1.20
C LYS A 129 -3.84 -18.15 -1.42
N SER A 130 -2.90 -18.07 -2.36
CA SER A 130 -2.33 -16.79 -2.72
C SER A 130 -3.53 -15.98 -3.16
N ALA A 131 -3.78 -14.83 -2.53
CA ALA A 131 -4.38 -13.78 -3.33
C ALA A 131 -3.49 -13.70 -4.58
N GLU A 132 -4.08 -13.83 -5.77
CA GLU A 132 -3.50 -13.39 -7.06
C GLU A 132 -2.33 -12.44 -6.80
N VAL A 133 -1.11 -12.69 -7.34
CA VAL A 133 0.10 -11.86 -7.12
C VAL A 133 -0.33 -10.41 -6.87
N SER A 134 -0.44 -10.02 -5.61
CA SER A 134 -1.22 -8.81 -5.32
C SER A 134 -0.34 -7.69 -5.77
N VAL A 135 -0.78 -6.94 -6.77
CA VAL A 135 -0.05 -5.76 -7.20
C VAL A 135 0.18 -4.90 -5.96
N PRO A 136 1.44 -4.54 -5.65
CA PRO A 136 1.74 -3.77 -4.45
C PRO A 136 0.90 -2.49 -4.41
N VAL A 137 0.31 -2.16 -3.27
CA VAL A 137 -0.61 -1.02 -3.19
C VAL A 137 0.12 0.31 -3.35
N ASN A 138 1.41 0.34 -3.03
CA ASN A 138 2.27 1.50 -3.20
C ASN A 138 3.76 1.12 -3.19
N CYS A 139 4.62 2.11 -3.43
CA CYS A 139 6.07 1.93 -3.41
C CYS A 139 6.64 1.59 -2.03
N ALA A 140 5.96 1.98 -0.93
CA ALA A 140 6.38 1.63 0.42
C ALA A 140 6.23 0.13 0.69
N GLN A 141 5.16 -0.50 0.19
CA GLN A 141 5.00 -1.95 0.24
C GLN A 141 6.14 -2.65 -0.50
N ILE A 142 6.46 -2.21 -1.73
CA ILE A 142 7.56 -2.76 -2.53
C ILE A 142 8.88 -2.70 -1.76
N LEU A 143 9.21 -1.54 -1.18
CA LEU A 143 10.46 -1.38 -0.43
C LEU A 143 10.47 -2.19 0.87
N SER A 144 9.32 -2.39 1.50
CA SER A 144 9.19 -3.20 2.71
C SER A 144 9.38 -4.71 2.43
N GLU A 145 8.91 -5.17 1.27
CA GLU A 145 9.03 -6.57 0.82
C GLU A 145 10.42 -6.85 0.22
N ASN A 146 11.00 -5.85 -0.44
CA ASN A 146 12.35 -5.89 -0.98
C ASN A 146 13.14 -4.62 -0.59
N PRO A 147 13.88 -4.65 0.52
CA PRO A 147 14.71 -3.52 0.96
C PRO A 147 15.84 -3.13 -0.01
N GLU A 148 16.17 -3.97 -1.00
CA GLU A 148 17.15 -3.68 -2.06
C GLU A 148 16.49 -3.12 -3.34
N ALA A 149 15.18 -2.86 -3.32
CA ALA A 149 14.47 -2.27 -4.45
C ALA A 149 15.06 -0.90 -4.82
N LEU A 150 15.37 -0.73 -6.10
CA LEU A 150 15.93 0.52 -6.64
C LEU A 150 14.80 1.46 -7.06
N SER A 151 15.11 2.76 -7.13
CA SER A 151 14.15 3.72 -7.71
C SER A 151 13.86 3.39 -9.17
N GLY A 152 12.61 3.52 -9.60
CA GLY A 152 12.18 3.12 -10.94
C GLY A 152 10.68 3.14 -11.12
N VAL A 153 10.21 2.70 -12.29
CA VAL A 153 8.78 2.59 -12.59
C VAL A 153 8.28 1.21 -12.18
N TYR A 154 7.20 1.18 -11.40
CA TYR A 154 6.56 -0.03 -10.91
C TYR A 154 5.07 0.01 -11.19
N THR A 155 4.47 -1.16 -11.36
CA THR A 155 3.02 -1.30 -11.36
C THR A 155 2.51 -1.35 -9.92
N ILE A 156 1.58 -0.47 -9.58
CA ILE A 156 0.96 -0.39 -8.26
C ILE A 156 -0.56 -0.36 -8.35
N ASP A 157 -1.24 -0.73 -7.27
CA ASP A 157 -2.70 -0.74 -7.17
C ASP A 157 -3.20 -0.26 -5.78
N PRO A 158 -3.27 1.07 -5.55
CA PRO A 158 -3.53 1.62 -4.22
C PRO A 158 -4.87 1.24 -3.59
N ASP A 159 -5.90 0.94 -4.38
CA ASP A 159 -7.21 0.47 -3.89
C ASP A 159 -7.43 -1.04 -4.10
N GLY A 160 -6.42 -1.76 -4.60
CA GLY A 160 -6.47 -3.20 -4.85
C GLY A 160 -7.64 -3.56 -5.78
N ALA A 161 -8.48 -4.51 -5.38
CA ALA A 161 -9.68 -4.88 -6.13
C ALA A 161 -10.81 -3.79 -6.12
N GLY A 162 -10.44 -2.53 -5.91
CA GLY A 162 -11.29 -1.35 -5.88
C GLY A 162 -11.77 -0.90 -7.26
N ALA A 163 -12.11 0.37 -7.36
CA ALA A 163 -12.73 0.94 -8.56
C ALA A 163 -11.70 1.42 -9.59
N HIS A 164 -10.47 1.69 -9.18
CA HIS A 164 -9.40 2.12 -10.05
C HIS A 164 -8.53 0.93 -10.43
N ALA A 165 -8.12 0.88 -11.70
CA ALA A 165 -7.19 -0.14 -12.14
C ALA A 165 -5.77 0.18 -11.67
N GLN A 166 -4.97 -0.86 -11.49
CA GLN A 166 -3.52 -0.75 -11.35
C GLN A 166 -2.91 0.16 -12.43
N PHE A 167 -1.82 0.84 -12.10
CA PHE A 167 -1.14 1.74 -13.03
C PHE A 167 0.37 1.79 -12.79
N GLU A 168 1.11 2.31 -13.77
CA GLU A 168 2.55 2.53 -13.63
C GLU A 168 2.81 3.84 -12.88
N ALA A 169 3.58 3.76 -11.80
CA ALA A 169 4.03 4.89 -11.01
C ALA A 169 5.55 4.87 -10.85
N TYR A 170 6.15 6.04 -10.73
CA TYR A 170 7.55 6.12 -10.32
C TYR A 170 7.66 5.97 -8.81
N CYS A 171 8.53 5.05 -8.40
CA CYS A 171 8.94 4.85 -7.01
C CYS A 171 10.31 5.45 -6.75
N ASP A 172 10.39 6.36 -5.80
CA ASP A 172 11.64 6.86 -5.23
C ASP A 172 11.93 6.06 -3.94
N MET A 173 12.90 5.14 -4.06
CA MET A 173 13.27 4.18 -3.01
C MET A 173 14.42 4.66 -2.13
N GLU A 174 14.94 5.87 -2.36
CA GLU A 174 16.17 6.36 -1.71
C GLU A 174 15.94 7.60 -0.86
N THR A 175 15.18 8.57 -1.37
CA THR A 175 15.06 9.89 -0.73
C THR A 175 14.19 9.80 0.51
N ASP A 176 14.61 10.41 1.61
CA ASP A 176 13.81 10.51 2.85
C ASP A 176 13.26 9.14 3.28
N GLU A 177 14.15 8.15 3.42
CA GLU A 177 13.86 6.73 3.75
C GLU A 177 13.15 5.92 2.65
N GLY A 178 12.89 6.48 1.47
CA GLY A 178 12.37 5.76 0.31
C GLY A 178 10.88 5.39 0.38
N GLY A 179 10.43 4.58 -0.58
CA GLY A 179 9.05 4.12 -0.69
C GLY A 179 8.07 5.18 -1.20
N TRP A 180 8.57 6.28 -1.77
CA TRP A 180 7.73 7.38 -2.25
C TRP A 180 7.12 7.06 -3.61
N THR A 181 5.79 7.10 -3.67
CA THR A 181 5.02 6.93 -4.90
C THR A 181 4.72 8.29 -5.51
N LEU A 182 5.09 8.50 -6.78
CA LEU A 182 4.72 9.70 -7.52
C LEU A 182 3.22 9.64 -7.84
N ILE A 183 2.42 10.47 -7.18
CA ILE A 183 0.95 10.50 -7.32
C ILE A 183 0.45 11.77 -8.03
N GLY A 184 1.30 12.79 -8.20
CA GLY A 184 0.93 14.03 -8.88
C GLY A 184 2.11 14.68 -9.58
N THR A 185 1.84 15.24 -10.76
CA THR A 185 2.82 15.90 -11.63
C THR A 185 2.21 17.15 -12.23
N TYR A 186 2.96 18.23 -12.23
CA TYR A 186 2.54 19.50 -12.82
C TYR A 186 3.65 20.03 -13.71
N SER A 187 3.43 19.98 -15.03
CA SER A 187 4.45 20.30 -16.03
C SER A 187 4.84 21.77 -16.01
N LYS A 188 6.10 22.08 -16.32
CA LYS A 188 6.56 23.46 -16.46
C LYS A 188 5.88 24.21 -17.61
N SER A 189 5.32 23.49 -18.60
CA SER A 189 4.59 24.09 -19.71
C SER A 189 3.11 24.29 -19.42
N GLU A 190 2.61 23.84 -18.26
CA GLU A 190 1.20 23.96 -17.90
C GLU A 190 0.85 25.42 -17.53
N PRO A 191 -0.16 26.04 -18.15
CA PRO A 191 -0.62 27.37 -17.79
C PRO A 191 -1.58 27.31 -16.60
N GLY A 192 -1.22 27.96 -15.49
CA GLY A 192 -2.10 28.14 -14.33
C GLY A 192 -2.57 26.84 -13.65
N GLY A 193 -3.16 26.94 -12.46
CA GLY A 193 -3.66 25.79 -11.72
C GLY A 193 -4.98 25.29 -12.31
N LYS A 194 -5.22 23.98 -12.21
CA LYS A 194 -6.48 23.38 -12.63
C LYS A 194 -7.64 23.87 -11.74
N GLN A 195 -8.83 23.94 -12.34
CA GLN A 195 -10.03 24.34 -11.62
C GLN A 195 -10.47 23.23 -10.69
N TYR A 196 -10.51 22.01 -11.22
CA TYR A 196 -10.87 20.80 -10.50
C TYR A 196 -9.78 19.72 -10.61
N ILE A 197 -9.75 18.80 -9.64
CA ILE A 197 -8.93 17.58 -9.70
C ILE A 197 -9.27 16.77 -10.95
N SER A 198 -10.54 16.75 -11.37
CA SER A 198 -10.99 16.08 -12.60
C SER A 198 -10.39 16.65 -13.89
N ASP A 199 -9.80 17.85 -13.86
CA ASP A 199 -9.15 18.46 -15.04
C ASP A 199 -7.70 17.98 -15.22
N TYR A 200 -7.15 17.23 -14.26
CA TYR A 200 -5.87 16.54 -14.40
C TYR A 200 -6.06 15.23 -15.17
N SER A 201 -5.00 14.79 -15.87
CA SER A 201 -4.91 13.39 -16.28
C SER A 201 -5.00 12.48 -15.05
N PRO A 202 -5.85 11.43 -15.04
CA PRO A 202 -6.07 10.60 -13.84
C PRO A 202 -4.84 9.84 -13.33
N GLN A 203 -3.79 9.74 -14.14
CA GLN A 203 -2.51 9.13 -13.80
C GLN A 203 -1.40 10.18 -13.98
N PRO A 204 -0.45 10.29 -13.05
CA PRO A 204 0.70 11.17 -13.19
C PRO A 204 1.69 10.65 -14.25
N ASP A 205 2.59 11.52 -14.71
CA ASP A 205 3.78 11.11 -15.45
C ASP A 205 4.65 10.19 -14.57
N THR A 206 5.39 9.27 -15.19
CA THR A 206 6.36 8.39 -14.49
C THR A 206 7.77 8.99 -14.46
N THR A 207 7.93 10.23 -14.90
CA THR A 207 9.21 10.95 -14.83
C THR A 207 9.34 11.71 -13.51
N PRO A 208 10.30 11.36 -12.64
CA PRO A 208 10.48 12.00 -11.33
C PRO A 208 11.11 13.39 -11.42
N THR A 209 11.54 13.80 -12.62
CA THR A 209 12.21 15.07 -12.88
C THR A 209 11.70 15.68 -14.18
N ASN A 210 11.27 16.94 -14.16
CA ASN A 210 10.75 17.65 -15.33
C ASN A 210 9.67 16.86 -16.09
N PRO A 211 8.53 16.54 -15.44
CA PRO A 211 7.44 15.80 -16.06
C PRO A 211 6.89 16.59 -17.26
N THR A 212 6.48 15.85 -18.28
CA THR A 212 5.93 16.41 -19.52
C THR A 212 4.41 16.46 -19.47
N ALA A 213 3.78 15.54 -18.74
CA ALA A 213 2.36 15.50 -18.49
C ALA A 213 1.98 16.13 -17.13
N THR A 214 0.78 16.70 -17.08
CA THR A 214 0.14 17.20 -15.87
C THR A 214 -0.94 16.21 -15.46
N GLY A 215 -0.67 15.41 -14.43
CA GLY A 215 -1.56 14.34 -13.97
C GLY A 215 -1.58 14.20 -12.45
N LEU A 216 -2.65 13.64 -11.91
CA LEU A 216 -2.89 13.50 -10.48
C LEU A 216 -3.77 12.28 -10.23
N TYR A 217 -3.32 11.38 -9.36
CA TYR A 217 -4.06 10.17 -8.99
C TYR A 217 -5.35 10.52 -8.25
N GLN A 218 -6.47 9.99 -8.76
CA GLN A 218 -7.83 10.34 -8.31
C GLN A 218 -8.51 9.24 -7.49
N GLY A 219 -7.85 8.10 -7.26
CA GLY A 219 -8.40 6.99 -6.46
C GLY A 219 -8.25 7.16 -4.96
N SER A 220 -8.46 6.07 -4.21
CA SER A 220 -8.35 6.07 -2.74
C SER A 220 -6.92 6.36 -2.31
N LEU A 221 -6.77 7.27 -1.34
CA LEU A 221 -5.47 7.54 -0.72
C LEU A 221 -5.27 6.73 0.57
N GLY A 222 -6.17 5.79 0.87
CA GLY A 222 -6.16 5.00 2.11
C GLY A 222 -4.95 4.08 2.27
N ALA A 223 -4.26 3.76 1.17
CA ALA A 223 -3.01 3.01 1.20
C ALA A 223 -1.79 3.86 1.63
N PHE A 224 -1.91 5.20 1.66
CA PHE A 224 -0.80 6.09 1.99
C PHE A 224 -0.99 6.71 3.39
N ARG A 225 0.12 7.18 3.97
CA ARG A 225 0.15 7.80 5.31
C ARG A 225 0.99 9.06 5.34
N ASP A 226 1.99 9.14 4.48
CA ASP A 226 2.88 10.29 4.42
C ASP A 226 2.78 10.96 3.06
N ILE A 227 2.99 12.28 3.05
CA ILE A 227 2.90 13.10 1.84
C ILE A 227 4.08 14.06 1.75
N ARG A 228 4.56 14.24 0.52
CA ARG A 228 5.62 15.19 0.18
C ARG A 228 5.23 15.96 -1.07
N GLU A 229 4.93 17.24 -0.90
CA GLU A 229 4.73 18.16 -2.03
C GLU A 229 6.04 18.84 -2.36
N GLN A 230 6.41 18.85 -3.64
CA GLN A 230 7.56 19.54 -4.16
C GLN A 230 7.12 20.61 -5.16
N VAL A 231 7.50 21.87 -4.91
CA VAL A 231 7.23 22.99 -5.82
C VAL A 231 8.55 23.69 -6.17
N ALA A 232 8.48 24.59 -7.16
CA ALA A 232 9.65 25.31 -7.66
C ALA A 232 10.81 24.39 -8.05
N CYS A 233 10.50 23.16 -8.48
CA CYS A 233 11.50 22.18 -8.86
C CYS A 233 12.25 22.61 -10.11
N ASP A 234 13.57 22.45 -10.08
CA ASP A 234 14.44 22.45 -11.25
C ASP A 234 15.39 21.24 -11.21
N PHE A 235 16.33 21.18 -12.15
CA PHE A 235 17.29 20.08 -12.20
C PHE A 235 18.27 20.07 -11.01
N ALA A 236 18.32 21.14 -10.22
CA ALA A 236 19.23 21.25 -9.08
C ALA A 236 18.51 21.01 -7.74
N SER A 237 17.26 21.47 -7.57
CA SER A 237 16.54 21.36 -6.29
C SER A 237 15.03 21.60 -6.42
N CYS A 238 14.31 21.18 -5.38
CA CYS A 238 12.91 21.54 -5.15
C CYS A 238 12.75 22.26 -3.80
N ARG A 239 11.55 22.83 -3.55
CA ARG A 239 11.09 23.19 -2.21
C ARG A 239 10.02 22.22 -1.77
N ASN A 240 10.28 21.59 -0.63
CA ASN A 240 9.49 20.46 -0.16
C ASN A 240 8.62 20.88 1.02
N ALA A 241 7.43 20.31 1.11
CA ALA A 241 6.61 20.27 2.31
C ALA A 241 6.23 18.83 2.61
N TYR A 242 6.30 18.47 3.88
CA TYR A 242 6.07 17.10 4.35
C TYR A 242 5.01 17.07 5.44
N GLN A 243 4.27 15.98 5.51
CA GLN A 243 3.53 15.55 6.69
C GLN A 243 3.48 14.02 6.73
N THR A 244 3.40 13.48 7.93
CA THR A 244 3.42 12.04 8.20
C THR A 244 2.21 11.61 9.00
N ALA A 245 1.88 10.32 8.94
CA ALA A 245 0.80 9.70 9.73
C ALA A 245 -0.58 10.36 9.54
N MET A 246 -0.87 10.78 8.32
CA MET A 246 -2.14 11.38 7.92
C MET A 246 -3.21 10.31 7.71
N SER A 247 -4.46 10.68 8.01
CA SER A 247 -5.63 9.95 7.54
C SER A 247 -5.90 10.20 6.05
N GLU A 248 -6.66 9.32 5.41
CA GLU A 248 -7.08 9.50 4.01
C GLU A 248 -7.78 10.86 3.79
N ALA A 249 -8.63 11.28 4.73
CA ALA A 249 -9.32 12.57 4.65
C ALA A 249 -8.36 13.76 4.69
N GLU A 250 -7.26 13.67 5.45
CA GLU A 250 -6.24 14.72 5.48
C GLU A 250 -5.39 14.71 4.20
N LEU A 251 -5.05 13.54 3.67
CA LEU A 251 -4.36 13.41 2.37
C LEU A 251 -5.22 13.98 1.24
N ASP A 252 -6.53 13.73 1.29
CA ASP A 252 -7.51 14.32 0.39
C ASP A 252 -7.49 15.85 0.46
N MET A 253 -7.41 16.45 1.65
CA MET A 253 -7.29 17.91 1.78
C MET A 253 -6.05 18.47 1.10
N VAL A 254 -4.92 17.76 1.13
CA VAL A 254 -3.72 18.13 0.35
C VAL A 254 -3.99 18.00 -1.14
N ARG A 255 -4.57 16.89 -1.60
CA ARG A 255 -4.93 16.68 -3.00
C ARG A 255 -5.86 17.78 -3.51
N TYR A 256 -6.90 18.15 -2.76
CA TYR A 256 -7.82 19.22 -3.14
C TYR A 256 -7.14 20.58 -3.30
N THR A 257 -5.98 20.82 -2.68
CA THR A 257 -5.22 22.07 -2.93
C THR A 257 -4.66 22.18 -4.34
N TRP A 258 -4.66 21.09 -5.12
CA TRP A 258 -4.22 21.08 -6.51
C TRP A 258 -5.32 21.52 -7.49
N GLY A 259 -6.57 21.69 -7.03
CA GLY A 259 -7.68 22.29 -7.78
C GLY A 259 -8.22 23.54 -7.08
N TYR A 260 -8.18 24.71 -7.69
CA TYR A 260 -8.50 25.95 -6.96
C TYR A 260 -9.97 26.07 -6.53
N LEU A 261 -10.93 25.43 -7.22
CA LEU A 261 -12.32 25.40 -6.76
C LEU A 261 -12.59 24.26 -5.77
N ASP A 262 -11.95 23.11 -5.96
CA ASP A 262 -12.03 22.02 -4.98
C ASP A 262 -11.49 22.47 -3.62
N GLN A 263 -10.32 23.11 -3.62
CA GLN A 263 -9.75 23.70 -2.42
C GLN A 263 -10.73 24.63 -1.72
N GLN A 264 -11.35 25.54 -2.46
CA GLN A 264 -12.31 26.51 -1.94
C GLN A 264 -13.56 25.85 -1.37
N GLU A 265 -14.03 24.78 -1.99
CA GLU A 265 -15.18 24.04 -1.49
C GLU A 265 -14.85 23.33 -0.18
N LYS A 266 -13.74 22.59 -0.15
CA LYS A 266 -13.39 21.73 0.99
C LYS A 266 -12.90 22.52 2.20
N GLN A 267 -12.21 23.64 1.97
CA GLN A 267 -11.72 24.48 3.08
C GLN A 267 -12.80 25.24 3.84
N LYS A 268 -14.03 25.32 3.34
CA LYS A 268 -15.14 25.98 4.07
C LYS A 268 -15.39 25.36 5.44
N ASN A 269 -15.21 24.04 5.53
CA ASN A 269 -15.56 23.25 6.72
C ASN A 269 -14.36 22.49 7.30
N THR A 270 -13.26 22.36 6.55
CA THR A 270 -12.09 21.56 6.95
C THR A 270 -10.82 22.37 6.74
N PRO A 271 -10.03 22.66 7.80
CA PRO A 271 -8.77 23.38 7.65
C PRO A 271 -7.74 22.56 6.86
N LEU A 272 -6.73 23.23 6.32
CA LEU A 272 -5.60 22.53 5.71
C LEU A 272 -4.78 21.79 6.77
N PRO A 273 -4.19 20.64 6.42
CA PRO A 273 -3.23 19.96 7.27
C PRO A 273 -1.99 20.82 7.52
N ASP A 274 -1.43 20.69 8.71
CA ASP A 274 -0.13 21.26 9.07
C ASP A 274 0.99 20.57 8.28
N CYS A 275 2.14 21.23 8.13
CA CYS A 275 3.27 20.66 7.40
C CYS A 275 4.62 21.02 8.01
N ARG A 276 5.69 20.42 7.47
CA ARG A 276 7.09 20.71 7.81
C ARG A 276 7.91 20.91 6.55
N ALA A 277 8.96 21.72 6.62
CA ALA A 277 9.89 21.92 5.51
C ALA A 277 10.89 20.75 5.32
N THR A 278 10.96 19.84 6.30
CA THR A 278 11.89 18.70 6.33
C THR A 278 11.16 17.43 6.73
N TYR A 279 11.62 16.28 6.23
CA TYR A 279 11.12 14.96 6.63
C TYR A 279 11.69 14.52 7.99
N GLN A 280 11.41 15.30 9.04
CA GLN A 280 11.86 15.00 10.40
C GLN A 280 10.78 15.40 11.40
N VAL A 281 10.47 14.50 12.33
CA VAL A 281 9.47 14.71 13.39
C VAL A 281 9.84 15.86 14.34
N THR A 282 11.12 16.24 14.40
CA THR A 282 11.62 17.37 15.18
C THR A 282 11.67 18.69 14.41
N GLY A 283 11.40 18.67 13.09
CA GLY A 283 11.43 19.87 12.25
C GLY A 283 10.33 20.88 12.63
N THR A 284 10.49 22.15 12.27
CA THR A 284 9.47 23.16 12.57
C THR A 284 8.15 22.84 11.87
N ALA A 285 7.07 22.77 12.64
CA ALA A 285 5.71 22.62 12.13
C ALA A 285 5.11 23.98 11.76
N PHE A 286 4.46 24.05 10.60
CA PHE A 286 3.75 25.21 10.10
C PHE A 286 2.26 24.89 10.09
N THR A 287 1.49 25.63 10.87
CA THR A 287 0.04 25.46 10.95
C THR A 287 -0.60 25.72 9.58
N HIS A 288 -1.43 24.78 9.12
CA HIS A 288 -2.08 24.79 7.81
C HIS A 288 -1.14 24.85 6.59
N CYS A 289 0.16 24.69 6.81
CA CYS A 289 1.21 24.91 5.82
C CYS A 289 1.24 26.35 5.24
N LEU A 290 0.80 27.34 6.04
CA LEU A 290 0.70 28.75 5.65
C LEU A 290 1.54 29.65 6.57
N ILE A 291 2.35 30.54 5.99
CA ILE A 291 2.93 31.67 6.75
C ILE A 291 1.97 32.87 6.83
N ASN A 292 1.11 33.08 5.84
CA ASN A 292 0.18 34.21 5.80
C ASN A 292 -1.23 33.76 5.35
N THR A 293 -2.24 34.15 6.14
CA THR A 293 -3.66 33.84 5.93
C THR A 293 -4.26 34.49 4.67
N ASP A 294 -3.66 35.56 4.14
CA ASP A 294 -4.19 36.35 3.02
C ASP A 294 -3.74 35.86 1.63
N ARG A 295 -3.17 34.65 1.53
CA ARG A 295 -2.78 34.05 0.24
C ARG A 295 -4.02 33.52 -0.48
N ASN A 296 -4.74 34.46 -1.08
CA ASN A 296 -6.01 34.38 -1.80
C ASN A 296 -6.30 32.98 -2.41
N ASN A 297 -7.37 32.35 -1.92
CA ASN A 297 -7.64 30.91 -1.99
C ASN A 297 -7.93 30.41 -3.43
N THR A 298 -8.45 31.26 -4.34
CA THR A 298 -8.54 30.93 -5.79
C THR A 298 -7.33 31.36 -6.62
N ASN A 299 -6.41 32.15 -6.07
CA ASN A 299 -5.31 32.73 -6.85
C ASN A 299 -4.05 31.86 -6.85
N VAL A 300 -3.94 30.99 -5.86
CA VAL A 300 -2.76 30.18 -5.58
C VAL A 300 -3.21 28.75 -5.28
N VAL A 301 -2.58 27.82 -5.97
CA VAL A 301 -2.80 26.37 -5.90
C VAL A 301 -1.56 25.73 -5.28
N GLY A 302 -1.75 24.64 -4.55
CA GLY A 302 -0.72 23.92 -3.80
C GLY A 302 -0.88 24.07 -2.30
N TRP A 303 -0.38 23.06 -1.59
CA TRP A 303 -0.51 22.93 -0.15
C TRP A 303 0.51 23.79 0.59
N GLN A 304 1.77 23.79 0.14
CA GLN A 304 2.80 24.63 0.71
C GLN A 304 2.64 26.08 0.30
N ARG A 305 2.63 26.99 1.28
CA ARG A 305 2.62 28.43 1.03
C ARG A 305 3.68 29.14 1.85
N ASP A 306 4.81 29.36 1.19
CA ASP A 306 5.94 30.17 1.68
C ASP A 306 6.55 29.70 3.02
N ILE A 307 6.43 28.41 3.37
CA ILE A 307 6.95 27.88 4.66
C ILE A 307 8.48 27.94 4.79
N HIS A 308 9.19 28.27 3.71
CA HIS A 308 10.65 28.31 3.65
C HIS A 308 11.15 29.75 3.87
N ALA A 309 11.94 29.97 4.92
CA ALA A 309 12.52 31.28 5.22
C ALA A 309 13.26 31.86 4.00
N GLY A 310 12.97 33.12 3.66
CA GLY A 310 13.56 33.83 2.50
C GLY A 310 13.06 33.38 1.12
N ASN A 311 12.29 32.29 1.05
CA ASN A 311 11.68 31.81 -0.19
C ASN A 311 10.21 32.24 -0.22
N HIS A 312 10.00 33.49 -0.59
CA HIS A 312 8.66 34.02 -0.83
C HIS A 312 8.13 33.47 -2.15
N SER A 313 6.82 33.35 -2.26
CA SER A 313 6.18 32.87 -3.47
C SER A 313 6.52 31.43 -3.86
N CYS A 314 6.41 30.52 -2.88
CA CYS A 314 6.41 29.08 -3.04
C CYS A 314 4.98 28.56 -3.05
N TRP A 315 4.51 28.17 -4.23
CA TRP A 315 3.25 27.50 -4.48
C TRP A 315 3.30 26.71 -5.78
N LEU A 316 2.35 25.79 -5.99
CA LEU A 316 2.31 24.94 -7.17
C LEU A 316 2.02 25.75 -8.43
N ALA A 317 0.92 26.50 -8.48
CA ALA A 317 0.51 27.26 -9.66
C ALA A 317 -0.43 28.44 -9.32
N HIS A 318 -0.76 29.27 -10.30
CA HIS A 318 -1.77 30.33 -10.16
C HIS A 318 -3.12 29.88 -10.66
N GLY A 319 -4.19 29.96 -9.85
CA GLY A 319 -5.55 29.79 -10.34
C GLY A 319 -6.01 30.98 -11.19
N VAL A 320 -7.08 31.66 -10.79
CA VAL A 320 -7.69 32.74 -11.61
C VAL A 320 -6.85 34.02 -11.72
N TYR A 321 -5.82 34.18 -10.89
CA TYR A 321 -5.05 35.42 -10.81
C TYR A 321 -4.16 35.67 -12.04
N ARG A 322 -3.47 34.62 -12.49
CA ARG A 322 -2.53 34.68 -13.63
C ARG A 322 -2.55 33.36 -14.40
N PRO A 323 -3.67 33.04 -15.07
CA PRO A 323 -3.89 31.73 -15.70
C PRO A 323 -2.91 31.44 -16.85
N THR A 324 -2.21 32.45 -17.38
CA THR A 324 -1.23 32.28 -18.47
C THR A 324 0.20 32.04 -17.98
N SER A 325 0.45 32.07 -16.66
CA SER A 325 1.79 31.80 -16.12
C SER A 325 2.07 30.31 -16.18
N LEU A 326 3.24 29.95 -16.75
CA LEU A 326 3.57 28.56 -17.03
C LEU A 326 4.37 27.94 -15.89
N GLY A 327 3.98 26.74 -15.47
CA GLY A 327 4.71 25.92 -14.51
C GLY A 327 4.58 26.39 -13.07
N SER A 328 5.49 25.90 -12.24
CA SER A 328 5.54 26.25 -10.82
C SER A 328 6.19 27.60 -10.56
N SER A 329 5.86 28.18 -9.42
CA SER A 329 6.51 29.39 -8.92
C SER A 329 8.01 29.18 -8.69
N ARG A 330 8.77 30.26 -8.55
CA ARG A 330 10.24 30.19 -8.41
C ARG A 330 10.72 30.29 -6.97
N CYS A 331 9.83 30.41 -5.99
CA CYS A 331 10.21 30.51 -4.58
C CYS A 331 11.20 31.67 -4.30
N SER A 332 10.98 32.83 -4.92
CA SER A 332 11.74 34.05 -4.62
C SER A 332 10.83 35.28 -4.63
N TYR A 333 11.26 36.36 -3.96
CA TYR A 333 10.48 37.59 -3.79
C TYR A 333 9.90 38.13 -5.11
N LEU A 334 8.56 38.20 -5.17
CA LEU A 334 7.77 38.62 -6.34
C LEU A 334 8.01 37.82 -7.62
N ALA A 335 8.69 36.68 -7.54
CA ALA A 335 8.96 35.86 -8.71
C ALA A 335 7.76 35.01 -9.07
N GLN A 336 7.46 35.04 -10.36
CA GLN A 336 6.30 34.40 -10.96
C GLN A 336 6.73 33.15 -11.72
N ALA A 337 5.78 32.25 -11.94
CA ALA A 337 5.97 31.12 -12.83
C ALA A 337 6.23 31.60 -14.27
N ASN A 338 7.24 31.03 -14.93
CA ASN A 338 7.73 31.49 -16.23
C ASN A 338 8.17 30.33 -17.15
N GLY A 339 7.70 29.13 -16.87
CA GLY A 339 7.98 27.94 -17.67
C GLY A 339 9.29 27.23 -17.35
N THR A 340 9.97 27.59 -16.26
CA THR A 340 11.28 27.02 -15.88
C THR A 340 11.24 26.04 -14.71
N ARG A 341 10.08 25.90 -14.06
CA ARG A 341 9.89 25.08 -12.85
C ARG A 341 8.64 24.21 -12.97
N TRP A 342 8.67 23.06 -12.33
CA TRP A 342 7.55 22.11 -12.25
C TRP A 342 7.20 21.81 -10.78
N GLY A 343 6.14 21.02 -10.58
CA GLY A 343 5.76 20.52 -9.27
C GLY A 343 5.48 19.01 -9.28
N LEU A 344 5.64 18.38 -8.13
CA LEU A 344 5.47 16.94 -7.90
C LEU A 344 4.73 16.72 -6.58
N LEU A 345 3.89 15.69 -6.52
CA LEU A 345 3.25 15.22 -5.31
C LEU A 345 3.59 13.76 -5.11
N TRP A 346 4.08 13.45 -3.92
CA TRP A 346 4.50 12.11 -3.55
C TRP A 346 3.71 11.65 -2.34
N ALA A 347 3.36 10.36 -2.30
CA ALA A 347 2.75 9.74 -1.13
C ALA A 347 3.40 8.38 -0.84
N ARG A 348 3.45 7.98 0.42
CA ARG A 348 3.95 6.66 0.83
C ARG A 348 3.13 6.04 1.94
#